data_AF-A0A6J5G918-F1
#
_entry.id   AF-A0A6J5G918-F1
#
_cell.length_a   1.000
_cell.length_b   1.000
_cell.length_c   1.000
_cell.angle_alpha   90.00
_cell.angle_beta   90.00
_cell.angle_gamma   90.00
#
_symmetry.space_group_name_H-M   'P 1'
#
loop_
_entity.id
_entity.type
_entity.pdbx_description
1 polymer ?
#
loop_
_entity_poly.entity_id
_entity_poly.type
_entity_poly.pdbx_seq_one_letter_code
_entity_poly.pdbx_strand_id
1 'polypeptide(L)'
;MLPQCGTESGTASKFARTRVQCNPLRPSAATRGDTGHQRDSFARISMKRLTFAAFLLGTLSFVPLAGQAAALDDALTCKESAHEFISGLIDQKLINAKPMRVESNSINAFWPANGQHLTAYGFSVFAIVGFQKDDPLFQTGSGKPIARSAYGAVVVATQARVQAALDAAGNTAVVHHAGPLLTAIFCQQD
;
A
#
# COMPACT_ATOMS: atom_id res chain seq x y z
N MET A 1 8.04 47.48 4.92
CA MET A 1 8.43 47.51 3.49
C MET A 1 8.80 46.10 3.06
N LEU A 2 8.31 45.67 1.89
CA LEU A 2 8.46 44.35 1.27
C LEU A 2 9.93 43.98 0.96
N PRO A 3 10.32 42.70 1.01
CA PRO A 3 11.50 42.23 0.29
C PRO A 3 11.14 41.99 -1.19
N GLN A 4 11.94 42.56 -2.09
CA GLN A 4 11.83 42.32 -3.53
C GLN A 4 12.56 41.04 -3.94
N CYS A 5 11.93 40.27 -4.83
CA CYS A 5 12.55 39.19 -5.57
C CYS A 5 13.54 39.74 -6.60
N GLY A 6 14.78 39.26 -6.57
CA GLY A 6 15.73 39.39 -7.67
C GLY A 6 15.81 38.09 -8.46
N THR A 7 15.62 38.18 -9.78
CA THR A 7 15.88 37.11 -10.75
C THR A 7 17.28 37.26 -11.31
N GLU A 8 18.15 36.27 -11.10
CA GLU A 8 19.40 36.12 -11.85
C GLU A 8 19.36 34.83 -12.68
N SER A 9 19.44 35.03 -14.00
CA SER A 9 19.68 34.01 -15.02
C SER A 9 21.19 33.87 -15.18
N GLY A 10 21.73 32.68 -14.94
CA GLY A 10 23.15 32.37 -15.05
C GLY A 10 23.37 30.93 -15.49
N THR A 11 23.84 30.79 -16.73
CA THR A 11 24.09 29.56 -17.47
C THR A 11 25.27 28.74 -16.94
N ALA A 12 25.06 27.42 -16.90
CA ALA A 12 26.03 26.32 -16.98
C ALA A 12 27.01 26.02 -15.81
N SER A 13 26.98 24.74 -15.46
CA SER A 13 28.10 23.88 -15.01
C SER A 13 28.23 23.63 -13.50
N LYS A 14 27.83 22.42 -13.10
CA LYS A 14 28.56 21.44 -12.27
C LYS A 14 27.64 20.64 -11.35
N PHE A 15 27.63 19.33 -11.59
CA PHE A 15 27.61 18.25 -10.60
C PHE A 15 27.35 18.65 -9.15
N ALA A 16 26.18 18.26 -8.62
CA ALA A 16 26.05 17.78 -7.26
C ALA A 16 24.86 16.81 -7.17
N ARG A 17 25.18 15.51 -7.05
CA ARG A 17 24.24 14.50 -6.55
C ARG A 17 23.94 14.85 -5.09
N THR A 18 22.77 15.41 -4.82
CA THR A 18 22.27 15.49 -3.45
C THR A 18 21.64 14.16 -3.09
N ARG A 19 22.40 13.29 -2.42
CA ARG A 19 21.84 12.16 -1.67
C ARG A 19 21.00 12.72 -0.54
N VAL A 20 19.69 12.49 -0.58
CA VAL A 20 18.85 12.60 0.61
C VAL A 20 19.12 11.35 1.44
N GLN A 21 19.99 11.49 2.44
CA GLN A 21 20.29 10.43 3.40
C GLN A 21 19.40 10.65 4.64
N CYS A 22 18.36 9.82 4.76
CA CYS A 22 17.56 9.73 5.98
C CYS A 22 18.43 9.19 7.12
N ASN A 23 18.56 9.98 8.19
CA ASN A 23 19.26 9.57 9.40
C ASN A 23 18.21 9.18 10.46
N PRO A 24 18.27 7.99 11.07
CA PRO A 24 17.35 7.63 12.14
C PRO A 24 17.68 8.41 13.42
N LEU A 25 16.62 8.91 14.07
CA LEU A 25 16.69 9.54 15.40
C LEU A 25 17.15 8.51 16.44
N ARG A 26 18.26 8.84 17.10
CA ARG A 26 18.77 8.18 18.31
C ARG A 26 17.74 8.22 19.44
N PRO A 27 17.55 7.15 20.22
CA PRO A 27 17.03 7.26 21.58
C PRO A 27 18.12 7.79 22.52
N SER A 28 17.76 8.81 23.31
CA SER A 28 18.57 9.34 24.42
C SER A 28 18.81 8.27 25.48
N ALA A 29 20.09 8.05 25.78
CA ALA A 29 20.54 7.43 27.01
C ALA A 29 20.36 8.39 28.19
N ALA A 30 19.80 7.91 29.30
CA ALA A 30 19.86 8.55 30.60
C ALA A 30 20.27 7.51 31.66
N THR A 31 21.51 7.69 32.16
CA THR A 31 22.02 7.48 33.54
C THR A 31 21.67 6.19 34.30
N ARG A 32 22.65 5.33 34.62
CA ARG A 32 23.52 5.37 35.84
C ARG A 32 22.67 5.29 37.12
N GLY A 33 22.73 4.32 38.01
CA GLY A 33 23.53 3.11 38.22
C GLY A 33 23.37 2.76 39.71
N ASP A 34 23.31 1.49 40.10
CA ASP A 34 23.79 1.09 41.43
C ASP A 34 24.10 -0.41 41.51
N THR A 35 25.22 -0.69 42.14
CA THR A 35 25.84 -1.99 42.41
C THR A 35 25.54 -2.35 43.86
N GLY A 36 25.04 -3.56 44.14
CA GLY A 36 24.83 -3.91 45.55
C GLY A 36 24.32 -5.31 45.85
N HIS A 37 25.24 -6.27 45.82
CA HIS A 37 25.43 -7.30 46.84
C HIS A 37 24.30 -8.32 47.12
N GLN A 38 24.52 -9.50 46.55
CA GLN A 38 23.97 -10.80 46.93
C GLN A 38 24.42 -11.19 48.35
N ARG A 39 23.46 -11.56 49.21
CA ARG A 39 23.68 -12.48 50.33
C ARG A 39 22.48 -13.38 50.55
N ASP A 40 22.77 -14.66 50.49
CA ASP A 40 21.92 -15.76 50.90
C ASP A 40 21.51 -15.62 52.37
N SER A 41 20.25 -15.90 52.67
CA SER A 41 19.86 -16.38 53.99
C SER A 41 18.63 -17.28 53.86
N PHE A 42 18.91 -18.57 53.92
CA PHE A 42 17.94 -19.60 54.29
C PHE A 42 17.34 -19.27 55.66
N ALA A 43 16.03 -19.07 55.71
CA ALA A 43 15.27 -19.27 56.93
C ALA A 43 13.89 -19.84 56.56
N ARG A 44 13.73 -21.14 56.82
CA ARG A 44 12.42 -21.75 57.06
C ARG A 44 11.73 -20.93 58.16
N ILE A 45 10.41 -20.77 58.11
CA ILE A 45 9.48 -20.99 59.23
C ILE A 45 8.05 -20.50 58.88
N SER A 46 7.14 -21.46 59.05
CA SER A 46 5.76 -21.35 59.57
C SER A 46 4.70 -20.57 58.81
N MET A 47 3.76 -21.35 58.27
CA MET A 47 2.34 -21.01 58.16
C MET A 47 1.85 -20.28 59.42
N LYS A 48 1.35 -19.06 59.24
CA LYS A 48 0.28 -18.48 60.04
C LYS A 48 -0.50 -17.53 59.14
N ARG A 49 -1.78 -17.85 59.00
CA ARG A 49 -2.76 -17.17 58.15
C ARG A 49 -2.85 -15.69 58.54
N LEU A 50 -2.65 -14.78 57.59
CA LEU A 50 -3.26 -13.45 57.59
C LEU A 50 -3.31 -12.91 56.15
N THR A 51 -4.54 -12.61 55.76
CA THR A 51 -5.05 -12.00 54.53
C THR A 51 -4.25 -10.78 54.07
N PHE A 52 -3.84 -10.71 52.79
CA PHE A 52 -3.84 -9.47 52.00
C PHE A 52 -3.93 -9.80 50.51
N ALA A 53 -4.90 -9.14 49.86
CA ALA A 53 -5.19 -9.22 48.44
C ALA A 53 -4.01 -8.72 47.59
N ALA A 54 -3.69 -9.46 46.53
CA ALA A 54 -2.91 -8.93 45.42
C ALA A 54 -3.49 -9.51 44.12
N PHE A 55 -4.48 -8.79 43.60
CA PHE A 55 -5.02 -9.00 42.26
C PHE A 55 -3.92 -8.56 41.27
N LEU A 56 -3.14 -9.49 40.75
CA LEU A 56 -2.22 -9.22 39.63
C LEU A 56 -3.07 -9.06 38.37
N LEU A 57 -3.51 -7.83 38.08
CA LEU A 57 -4.08 -7.48 36.79
C LEU A 57 -2.98 -7.59 35.72
N GLY A 58 -2.99 -8.69 34.97
CA GLY A 58 -2.25 -8.78 33.72
C GLY A 58 -2.85 -7.83 32.70
N THR A 59 -2.14 -6.76 32.37
CA THR A 59 -2.50 -5.87 31.26
C THR A 59 -2.24 -6.58 29.94
N LEU A 60 -3.26 -7.26 29.40
CA LEU A 60 -3.27 -7.70 28.01
C LEU A 60 -3.26 -6.46 27.12
N SER A 61 -2.11 -6.15 26.54
CA SER A 61 -2.00 -5.14 25.47
C SER A 61 -2.79 -5.64 24.26
N PHE A 62 -4.05 -5.20 24.13
CA PHE A 62 -4.82 -5.32 22.89
C PHE A 62 -4.14 -4.44 21.84
N VAL A 63 -3.29 -5.04 21.00
CA VAL A 63 -2.80 -4.37 19.80
C VAL A 63 -3.98 -4.37 18.81
N PRO A 64 -4.52 -3.20 18.43
CA PRO A 64 -5.53 -3.17 17.39
C PRO A 64 -4.86 -3.66 16.10
N LEU A 65 -5.40 -4.73 15.50
CA LEU A 65 -5.11 -5.03 14.10
C LEU A 65 -5.72 -3.87 13.28
N ALA A 66 -4.96 -2.79 13.11
CA ALA A 66 -5.22 -1.85 12.05
C ALA A 66 -5.06 -2.66 10.75
N GLY A 67 -6.17 -2.90 10.06
CA GLY A 67 -6.17 -3.52 8.74
C GLY A 67 -5.28 -2.66 7.84
N GLN A 68 -4.12 -3.20 7.47
CA GLN A 68 -3.19 -2.51 6.59
C GLN A 68 -3.79 -2.54 5.19
N ALA A 69 -3.99 -1.37 4.60
CA ALA A 69 -4.38 -1.29 3.21
C ALA A 69 -3.22 -1.79 2.34
N ALA A 70 -3.46 -2.71 1.42
CA ALA A 70 -2.43 -3.10 0.46
C ALA A 70 -2.39 -2.05 -0.66
N ALA A 71 -1.27 -1.35 -0.76
CA ALA A 71 -1.04 -0.33 -1.78
C ALA A 71 -0.55 -0.99 -3.08
N LEU A 72 -1.13 -0.57 -4.21
CA LEU A 72 -0.84 -1.11 -5.55
C LEU A 72 0.08 -0.20 -6.37
N ASP A 73 0.59 0.88 -5.79
CA ASP A 73 1.30 1.96 -6.48
C ASP A 73 2.52 1.45 -7.27
N ASP A 74 3.26 0.49 -6.71
CA ASP A 74 4.45 -0.10 -7.36
C ASP A 74 4.07 -1.04 -8.53
N ALA A 75 2.99 -1.81 -8.36
CA ALA A 75 2.48 -2.73 -9.38
C ALA A 75 1.87 -1.99 -10.58
N LEU A 76 1.30 -0.81 -10.34
CA LEU A 76 0.71 0.06 -11.37
C LEU A 76 1.74 0.92 -12.13
N THR A 77 3.02 0.56 -12.09
CA THR A 77 4.09 1.25 -12.87
C THR A 77 4.27 0.73 -14.30
N CYS A 78 3.37 -0.15 -14.77
CA CYS A 78 3.34 -0.69 -16.15
C CYS A 78 4.57 -1.50 -16.57
N LYS A 79 5.21 -2.19 -15.60
CA LYS A 79 6.44 -2.97 -15.80
C LYS A 79 6.24 -4.49 -15.83
N GLU A 80 5.02 -4.95 -15.58
CA GLU A 80 4.66 -6.37 -15.57
C GLU A 80 3.56 -6.68 -16.58
N SER A 81 3.26 -7.97 -16.76
CA SER A 81 2.15 -8.44 -17.57
C SER A 81 0.83 -8.44 -16.77
N ALA A 82 -0.31 -8.46 -17.47
CA ALA A 82 -1.60 -8.57 -16.80
C ALA A 82 -1.76 -9.88 -16.04
N HIS A 83 -1.17 -10.98 -16.53
CA HIS A 83 -1.12 -12.25 -15.80
C HIS A 83 -0.43 -12.08 -14.45
N GLU A 84 0.82 -11.57 -14.44
CA GLU A 84 1.61 -11.41 -13.21
C GLU A 84 0.90 -10.55 -12.18
N PHE A 85 0.32 -9.43 -12.63
CA PHE A 85 -0.45 -8.54 -11.76
C PHE A 85 -1.66 -9.26 -11.14
N ILE A 86 -2.51 -9.90 -11.94
CA ILE A 86 -3.76 -10.51 -11.46
C ILE A 86 -3.49 -11.78 -10.65
N SER A 87 -2.60 -12.66 -11.13
CA SER A 87 -2.23 -13.88 -10.41
C SER A 87 -1.60 -13.55 -9.06
N GLY A 88 -0.71 -12.54 -9.01
CA GLY A 88 -0.10 -12.08 -7.77
C GLY A 88 -1.12 -11.61 -6.74
N LEU A 89 -2.17 -10.90 -7.17
CA LEU A 89 -3.25 -10.47 -6.27
C LEU A 89 -4.15 -11.63 -5.82
N ILE A 90 -4.37 -12.63 -6.67
CA ILE A 90 -5.14 -13.84 -6.33
C ILE A 90 -4.37 -14.68 -5.32
N ASP A 91 -3.08 -14.91 -5.54
CA ASP A 91 -2.21 -15.71 -4.67
C ASP A 91 -2.10 -15.11 -3.27
N GLN A 92 -2.06 -13.77 -3.19
CA GLN A 92 -2.09 -13.02 -1.93
C GLN A 92 -3.50 -12.93 -1.31
N LYS A 93 -4.53 -13.46 -1.97
CA LYS A 93 -5.95 -13.38 -1.55
C LYS A 93 -6.45 -11.95 -1.37
N LEU A 94 -5.91 -11.03 -2.16
CA LEU A 94 -6.29 -9.62 -2.16
C LEU A 94 -7.54 -9.38 -3.04
N ILE A 95 -7.76 -10.23 -4.04
CA ILE A 95 -8.95 -10.21 -4.90
C ILE A 95 -9.59 -11.59 -4.99
N ASN A 96 -10.86 -11.62 -5.41
CA ASN A 96 -11.53 -12.84 -5.78
C ASN A 96 -10.99 -13.36 -7.12
N ALA A 97 -10.69 -14.66 -7.21
CA ALA A 97 -10.15 -15.26 -8.45
C ALA A 97 -11.14 -15.29 -9.62
N LYS A 98 -12.44 -15.33 -9.33
CA LYS A 98 -13.48 -15.27 -10.37
C LYS A 98 -13.80 -13.80 -10.70
N PRO A 99 -13.75 -13.39 -11.97
CA PRO A 99 -14.18 -12.05 -12.34
C PRO A 99 -15.67 -11.87 -12.03
N MET A 100 -16.02 -10.69 -11.49
CA MET A 100 -17.40 -10.29 -11.26
C MET A 100 -18.12 -10.01 -12.60
N ARG A 101 -17.35 -9.58 -13.60
CA ARG A 101 -17.85 -9.08 -14.87
C ARG A 101 -16.75 -9.21 -15.92
N VAL A 102 -17.17 -9.54 -17.14
CA VAL A 102 -16.32 -9.53 -18.33
C VAL A 102 -16.97 -8.56 -19.30
N GLU A 103 -16.22 -7.55 -19.70
CA GLU A 103 -16.67 -6.54 -20.64
C GLU A 103 -16.54 -7.01 -22.09
N SER A 104 -17.27 -6.38 -23.01
CA SER A 104 -17.26 -6.75 -24.43
C SER A 104 -15.86 -6.65 -25.05
N ASN A 105 -15.03 -5.72 -24.58
CA ASN A 105 -13.63 -5.55 -24.97
C ASN A 105 -12.67 -6.52 -24.24
N SER A 106 -13.20 -7.58 -23.63
CA SER A 106 -12.49 -8.63 -22.89
C SER A 106 -11.83 -8.20 -21.58
N ILE A 107 -12.02 -6.96 -21.10
CA ILE A 107 -11.58 -6.61 -19.74
C ILE A 107 -12.38 -7.41 -18.70
N ASN A 108 -11.66 -8.15 -17.87
CA ASN A 108 -12.21 -8.87 -16.72
C ASN A 108 -12.10 -7.96 -15.49
N ALA A 109 -13.19 -7.76 -14.77
CA ALA A 109 -13.22 -7.00 -13.52
C ALA A 109 -13.33 -7.96 -12.33
N PHE A 110 -12.55 -7.73 -11.28
CA PHE A 110 -12.42 -8.55 -10.09
C PHE A 110 -12.70 -7.73 -8.85
N TRP A 111 -13.45 -8.30 -7.90
CA TRP A 111 -13.70 -7.65 -6.62
C TRP A 111 -12.47 -7.81 -5.73
N PRO A 112 -12.09 -6.78 -4.95
CA PRO A 112 -11.29 -6.99 -3.75
C PRO A 112 -11.92 -8.09 -2.89
N ALA A 113 -11.10 -8.94 -2.29
CA ALA A 113 -11.59 -10.00 -1.42
C ALA A 113 -12.24 -9.39 -0.16
N ASN A 114 -13.17 -10.12 0.44
CA ASN A 114 -13.90 -9.63 1.62
C ASN A 114 -12.94 -9.25 2.75
N GLY A 115 -13.11 -8.05 3.29
CA GLY A 115 -12.26 -7.52 4.37
C GLY A 115 -10.90 -6.99 3.91
N GLN A 116 -10.58 -7.07 2.62
CA GLN A 116 -9.38 -6.44 2.06
C GLN A 116 -9.65 -4.99 1.71
N HIS A 117 -8.71 -4.12 2.07
CA HIS A 117 -8.72 -2.73 1.67
C HIS A 117 -7.52 -2.50 0.75
N LEU A 118 -7.80 -2.18 -0.51
CA LEU A 118 -6.78 -1.92 -1.52
C LEU A 118 -6.76 -0.43 -1.83
N THR A 119 -5.56 0.11 -2.01
CA THR A 119 -5.36 1.51 -2.42
C THR A 119 -4.46 1.61 -3.64
N ALA A 120 -4.66 2.65 -4.44
CA ALA A 120 -3.77 3.04 -5.51
C ALA A 120 -3.63 4.56 -5.53
N TYR A 121 -2.40 5.06 -5.40
CA TYR A 121 -2.05 6.48 -5.31
C TYR A 121 -2.86 7.22 -4.24
N GLY A 122 -3.09 6.55 -3.10
CA GLY A 122 -3.88 7.07 -1.98
C GLY A 122 -5.40 7.03 -2.16
N PHE A 123 -5.93 6.48 -3.26
CA PHE A 123 -7.36 6.30 -3.48
C PHE A 123 -7.80 4.87 -3.20
N SER A 124 -9.00 4.70 -2.62
CA SER A 124 -9.62 3.39 -2.44
C SER A 124 -9.91 2.73 -3.78
N VAL A 125 -9.51 1.47 -3.93
CA VAL A 125 -9.79 0.65 -5.10
C VAL A 125 -11.22 0.09 -4.99
N PHE A 126 -12.01 0.31 -6.03
CA PHE A 126 -13.34 -0.25 -6.21
C PHE A 126 -13.28 -1.64 -6.87
N ALA A 127 -12.48 -1.78 -7.92
CA ALA A 127 -12.30 -3.03 -8.64
C ALA A 127 -10.90 -3.13 -9.24
N ILE A 128 -10.43 -4.36 -9.43
CA ILE A 128 -9.22 -4.66 -10.20
C ILE A 128 -9.63 -5.11 -11.59
N VAL A 129 -8.90 -4.70 -12.61
CA VAL A 129 -9.21 -5.03 -14.01
C VAL A 129 -8.00 -5.63 -14.70
N GLY A 130 -8.25 -6.58 -15.59
CA GLY A 130 -7.19 -7.22 -16.37
C GLY A 130 -7.69 -7.97 -17.58
N PHE A 131 -6.81 -8.13 -18.57
CA PHE A 131 -6.97 -9.01 -19.70
C PHE A 131 -5.59 -9.33 -20.27
N GLN A 132 -5.37 -10.60 -20.63
CA GLN A 132 -4.23 -11.02 -21.41
C GLN A 132 -4.70 -12.00 -22.49
N LYS A 133 -4.25 -11.79 -23.72
CA LYS A 133 -4.59 -12.66 -24.84
C LYS A 133 -3.99 -14.05 -24.63
N ASP A 134 -4.76 -15.09 -24.96
CA ASP A 134 -4.35 -16.50 -24.94
C ASP A 134 -3.95 -17.01 -23.54
N ASP A 135 -4.43 -16.34 -22.50
CA ASP A 135 -4.12 -16.66 -21.10
C ASP A 135 -5.36 -17.24 -20.39
N PRO A 136 -5.27 -18.44 -19.78
CA PRO A 136 -6.42 -19.12 -19.20
C PRO A 136 -6.98 -18.44 -17.95
N LEU A 137 -6.26 -17.48 -17.36
CA LEU A 137 -6.75 -16.69 -16.22
C LEU A 137 -7.90 -15.75 -16.64
N PHE A 138 -7.96 -15.38 -17.92
CA PHE A 138 -8.88 -14.37 -18.44
C PHE A 138 -9.96 -14.98 -19.33
N GLN A 139 -11.19 -14.49 -19.17
CA GLN A 139 -12.28 -14.81 -20.07
C GLN A 139 -12.34 -13.79 -21.20
N THR A 140 -12.57 -14.26 -22.43
CA THR A 140 -12.71 -13.38 -23.59
C THR A 140 -14.14 -12.87 -23.70
N GLY A 141 -14.29 -11.56 -23.90
CA GLY A 141 -15.58 -10.91 -24.15
C GLY A 141 -16.11 -11.20 -25.56
N SER A 142 -17.31 -10.70 -25.86
CA SER A 142 -17.96 -10.90 -27.17
C SER A 142 -17.43 -10.01 -28.29
N GLY A 143 -16.62 -9.00 -27.98
CA GLY A 143 -16.08 -8.02 -28.92
C GLY A 143 -14.57 -8.13 -29.11
N LYS A 144 -13.99 -7.15 -29.82
CA LYS A 144 -12.55 -7.07 -30.04
C LYS A 144 -11.84 -6.72 -28.72
N PRO A 145 -10.79 -7.47 -28.31
CA PRO A 145 -9.99 -7.11 -27.15
C PRO A 145 -9.39 -5.71 -27.25
N ILE A 146 -9.30 -5.02 -26.10
CA ILE A 146 -8.75 -3.65 -26.04
C ILE A 146 -7.25 -3.60 -26.37
N ALA A 147 -6.48 -4.61 -25.98
CA ALA A 147 -5.04 -4.74 -26.18
C ALA A 147 -4.61 -6.22 -26.12
N ARG A 148 -3.34 -6.53 -26.40
CA ARG A 148 -2.79 -7.88 -26.14
C ARG A 148 -2.66 -8.17 -24.65
N SER A 149 -2.32 -7.17 -23.85
CA SER A 149 -2.26 -7.21 -22.39
C SER A 149 -2.68 -5.86 -21.83
N ALA A 150 -3.57 -5.87 -20.84
CA ALA A 150 -3.99 -4.68 -20.13
C ALA A 150 -4.34 -5.02 -18.68
N TYR A 151 -3.95 -4.17 -17.74
CA TYR A 151 -4.28 -4.35 -16.33
C TYR A 151 -4.40 -3.01 -15.61
N GLY A 152 -5.01 -3.03 -14.44
CA GLY A 152 -5.18 -1.80 -13.68
C GLY A 152 -6.09 -1.91 -12.48
N ALA A 153 -6.37 -0.75 -11.90
CA ALA A 153 -7.31 -0.59 -10.80
C ALA A 153 -8.32 0.51 -11.13
N VAL A 154 -9.58 0.27 -10.80
CA VAL A 154 -10.63 1.28 -10.77
C VAL A 154 -10.68 1.85 -9.37
N VAL A 155 -10.44 3.16 -9.23
CA VAL A 155 -10.42 3.86 -7.95
C VAL A 155 -11.61 4.79 -7.77
N VAL A 156 -11.97 5.05 -6.52
CA VAL A 156 -13.02 6.00 -6.14
C VAL A 156 -12.46 7.42 -6.09
N ALA A 157 -12.33 8.04 -7.25
CA ALA A 157 -11.91 9.42 -7.42
C ALA A 157 -12.31 9.95 -8.80
N THR A 158 -12.30 11.28 -8.97
CA THR A 158 -12.47 11.90 -10.27
C THR A 158 -11.20 11.77 -11.11
N GLN A 159 -11.37 11.75 -12.44
CA GLN A 159 -10.24 11.65 -13.38
C GLN A 159 -9.17 12.72 -13.14
N ALA A 160 -9.56 13.96 -12.88
CA ALA A 160 -8.63 15.05 -12.60
C ALA A 160 -7.78 14.80 -11.34
N ARG A 161 -8.37 14.23 -10.27
CA ARG A 161 -7.63 13.92 -9.04
C ARG A 161 -6.67 12.76 -9.23
N VAL A 162 -7.09 11.74 -9.97
CA VAL A 162 -6.23 10.60 -10.30
C VAL A 162 -5.05 11.04 -11.16
N GLN A 163 -5.30 11.84 -12.21
CA GLN A 163 -4.22 12.35 -13.06
C GLN A 163 -3.19 13.14 -12.24
N ALA A 164 -3.64 14.06 -11.38
CA ALA A 164 -2.74 14.85 -10.54
C ALA A 164 -1.88 13.98 -9.60
N ALA A 165 -2.43 12.87 -9.08
CA ALA A 165 -1.66 11.94 -8.24
C ALA A 165 -0.63 11.14 -9.04
N LEU A 166 -0.97 10.70 -10.26
CA LEU A 166 -0.03 10.03 -11.15
C LEU A 166 1.11 10.97 -11.57
N ASP A 167 0.79 12.22 -11.92
CA ASP A 167 1.77 13.24 -12.27
C ASP A 167 2.74 13.51 -11.12
N ALA A 168 2.22 13.62 -9.89
CA ALA A 168 3.04 13.79 -8.68
C ALA A 168 3.94 12.58 -8.39
N ALA A 169 3.50 11.38 -8.75
CA ALA A 169 4.29 10.16 -8.63
C ALA A 169 5.26 9.93 -9.81
N GLY A 170 5.18 10.75 -10.87
CA GLY A 170 5.93 10.54 -12.11
C GLY A 170 5.53 9.27 -12.87
N ASN A 171 4.29 8.79 -12.69
CA ASN A 171 3.77 7.62 -13.39
C ASN A 171 3.01 8.02 -14.67
N THR A 172 3.25 7.30 -15.76
CA THR A 172 2.64 7.50 -17.08
C THR A 172 1.47 6.54 -17.37
N ALA A 173 0.90 5.88 -16.36
CA ALA A 173 -0.29 5.05 -16.52
C ALA A 173 -1.45 5.85 -17.12
N VAL A 174 -2.28 5.19 -17.93
CA VAL A 174 -3.38 5.83 -18.66
C VAL A 174 -4.61 5.91 -17.77
N VAL A 175 -5.25 7.08 -17.74
CA VAL A 175 -6.46 7.30 -16.96
C VAL A 175 -7.71 7.22 -17.83
N HIS A 176 -8.68 6.41 -17.43
CA HIS A 176 -9.97 6.27 -18.13
C HIS A 176 -11.15 6.54 -17.19
N HIS A 177 -12.19 7.18 -17.70
CA HIS A 177 -13.45 7.32 -16.97
C HIS A 177 -14.18 5.97 -16.91
N ALA A 178 -14.45 5.46 -15.71
CA ALA A 178 -15.11 4.17 -15.50
C ALA A 178 -16.55 4.29 -14.99
N GLY A 179 -16.96 5.49 -14.53
CA GLY A 179 -18.30 5.78 -14.06
C GLY A 179 -18.34 6.98 -13.10
N PRO A 180 -19.50 7.30 -12.52
CA PRO A 180 -19.63 8.40 -11.55
C PRO A 180 -18.65 8.24 -10.38
N LEU A 181 -17.69 9.15 -10.26
CA LEU A 181 -16.60 9.12 -9.27
C LEU A 181 -15.71 7.87 -9.35
N LEU A 182 -15.75 7.14 -10.46
CA LEU A 182 -14.91 5.97 -10.72
C LEU A 182 -13.97 6.26 -11.89
N THR A 183 -12.70 6.04 -11.64
CA THR A 183 -11.65 6.29 -12.61
C THR A 183 -10.73 5.09 -12.64
N ALA A 184 -10.44 4.57 -13.83
CA ALA A 184 -9.49 3.49 -14.02
C ALA A 184 -8.08 4.03 -14.27
N ILE A 185 -7.10 3.43 -13.60
CA ILE A 185 -5.67 3.59 -13.83
C ILE A 185 -5.22 2.34 -14.57
N PHE A 186 -4.77 2.48 -15.81
CA PHE A 186 -4.51 1.39 -16.74
C PHE A 186 -3.06 1.36 -17.23
N CYS A 187 -2.51 0.16 -17.24
CA CYS A 187 -1.33 -0.20 -18.01
C CYS A 187 -1.79 -1.03 -19.21
N GLN A 188 -1.31 -0.69 -20.41
CA GLN A 188 -1.67 -1.38 -21.65
C GLN A 188 -0.39 -1.68 -22.45
N GLN A 189 -0.34 -2.85 -23.06
CA GLN A 189 0.75 -3.34 -23.91
C GLN A 189 0.13 -3.98 -25.16
N ASP A 190 0.45 -3.42 -26.32
CA ASP A 190 -0.05 -3.83 -27.63
C ASP A 190 0.80 -4.87 -28.32
#